data_AF-A0A5E5PJZ6-F1
#
_entry.id   AF-A0A5E5PJZ6-F1
#
_cell.length_a   1.000
_cell.length_b   1.000
_cell.length_c   1.000
_cell.angle_alpha   90.00
_cell.angle_beta   90.00
_cell.angle_gamma   90.00
#
_symmetry.space_group_name_H-M   'P 1'
#
loop_
_entity.id
_entity.type
_entity.pdbx_description
1 polymer ?
#
loop_
_entity_poly.entity_id
_entity_poly.type
_entity_poly.pdbx_seq_one_letter_code
_entity_poly.pdbx_strand_id
1 'polypeptide(L)'
;MTGRKGNMQINPDGTKTMETGSEKMIYQWNDDLNIVTQQTEESKRVGEILEGLKLGGASSKGSSDTDNIPSTLSSDQVDITNFVGKGAFKTAYNFKNRPDLLVLLLGSKYPAHDIKNEIRWLKQLDSLGIKTPKRHKKITFVDQSKANVTRHGIVVQKIKGAQDIKLSYRSWILAGDPLLRILNNSNDRTLEDIERLRKIFATNPNFCISDFQGIIAEDGQFYVIDPQDVDLRTGNMRNLAELSALQGFKEVILKHHERFTDKTLNHITYIDKKLWDSPDGVLKQKI
;
A
#
# COMPACT_ATOMS: atom_id res chain seq x y z
N MET A 1 -0.31 18.08 -12.09
CA MET A 1 -0.14 18.89 -13.32
C MET A 1 -1.48 19.09 -14.00
N THR A 2 -1.68 20.19 -14.72
CA THR A 2 -2.90 20.40 -15.54
C THR A 2 -2.52 20.49 -17.01
N GLY A 3 -3.23 19.79 -17.88
CA GLY A 3 -3.04 19.87 -19.33
C GLY A 3 -4.36 20.08 -20.06
N ARG A 4 -4.31 20.19 -21.39
CA ARG A 4 -5.50 20.17 -22.22
C ARG A 4 -5.35 19.13 -23.32
N LYS A 5 -6.44 18.43 -23.63
CA LYS A 5 -6.50 17.49 -24.74
C LYS A 5 -6.85 18.26 -26.01
N GLY A 6 -5.97 18.24 -27.01
CA GLY A 6 -6.16 18.92 -28.29
C GLY A 6 -4.86 19.15 -29.03
N ASN A 7 -4.95 19.50 -30.33
CA ASN A 7 -3.79 19.86 -31.12
C ASN A 7 -3.21 21.18 -30.60
N MET A 8 -1.96 21.13 -30.13
CA MET A 8 -1.19 22.29 -29.70
C MET A 8 -0.12 22.55 -30.74
N GLN A 9 -0.11 23.76 -31.29
CA GLN A 9 0.95 24.23 -32.17
C GLN A 9 1.84 25.20 -31.40
N ILE A 10 3.15 24.95 -31.43
CA ILE A 10 4.15 25.93 -31.01
C ILE A 10 4.51 26.74 -32.26
N ASN A 11 4.29 28.05 -32.21
CA ASN A 11 4.59 28.96 -33.29
C ASN A 11 6.11 29.26 -33.32
N PRO A 12 6.65 29.70 -34.47
CA PRO A 12 8.08 30.02 -34.60
C PRO A 12 8.60 31.11 -33.64
N ASP A 13 7.71 31.96 -33.15
CA ASP A 13 7.99 33.02 -32.16
C ASP A 13 7.90 32.53 -30.71
N GLY A 14 7.69 31.23 -30.48
CA GLY A 14 7.56 30.61 -29.17
C GLY A 14 6.16 30.75 -28.55
N THR A 15 5.22 31.43 -29.21
CA THR A 15 3.82 31.48 -28.76
C THR A 15 3.13 30.14 -29.03
N LYS A 16 2.08 29.84 -28.27
CA LYS A 16 1.34 28.57 -28.38
C LYS A 16 -0.07 28.83 -28.85
N THR A 17 -0.45 28.24 -29.97
CA THR A 17 -1.83 28.27 -30.47
C THR A 17 -2.51 26.95 -30.16
N MET A 18 -3.73 27.01 -29.65
CA MET A 18 -4.52 25.83 -29.31
C MET A 18 -5.88 25.89 -30.00
N GLU A 19 -6.39 24.72 -30.36
CA GLU A 19 -7.73 24.56 -30.90
C GLU A 19 -8.79 25.04 -29.91
N THR A 20 -9.75 25.82 -30.40
CA THR A 20 -10.79 26.45 -29.57
C THR A 20 -11.81 25.39 -29.15
N GLY A 21 -12.03 25.22 -27.83
CA GLY A 21 -12.91 24.17 -27.28
C GLY A 21 -12.19 22.95 -26.70
N SER A 22 -10.85 22.94 -26.72
CA SER A 22 -10.03 21.86 -26.13
C SER A 22 -10.23 21.68 -24.62
N GLU A 23 -10.45 20.42 -24.22
CA GLU A 23 -10.89 20.01 -22.89
C GLU A 23 -9.74 20.01 -21.87
N LYS A 24 -10.03 20.42 -20.62
CA LYS A 24 -9.03 20.44 -19.54
C LYS A 24 -8.90 19.07 -18.88
N MET A 25 -7.66 18.65 -18.66
CA MET A 25 -7.27 17.39 -18.03
C MET A 25 -6.47 17.67 -16.77
N ILE A 26 -6.75 16.93 -15.69
CA ILE A 26 -5.94 16.93 -14.48
C ILE A 26 -5.13 15.63 -14.45
N TYR A 27 -3.83 15.79 -14.31
CA TYR A 27 -2.88 14.68 -14.16
C TYR A 27 -2.37 14.67 -12.74
N GLN A 28 -2.59 13.56 -12.04
CA GLN A 28 -1.86 13.25 -10.83
C GLN A 28 -0.55 12.60 -11.22
N TRP A 29 0.51 13.35 -11.01
CA TRP A 29 1.87 12.97 -11.32
C TRP A 29 2.51 12.47 -10.03
N ASN A 30 3.06 11.26 -10.07
CA ASN A 30 3.95 10.81 -9.01
C ASN A 30 5.38 11.10 -9.48
N ASP A 31 5.99 12.09 -8.83
CA ASP A 31 7.32 12.56 -9.20
C ASP A 31 8.38 11.49 -8.96
N ASP A 32 8.20 10.71 -7.88
CA ASP A 32 9.10 9.61 -7.49
C ASP A 32 9.09 8.45 -8.50
N LEU A 33 7.94 8.23 -9.17
CA LEU A 33 7.76 7.13 -10.13
C LEU A 33 7.82 7.58 -11.59
N ASN A 34 7.90 8.89 -11.85
CA ASN A 34 7.89 9.49 -13.19
C ASN A 34 6.76 8.97 -14.09
N ILE A 35 5.60 8.69 -13.48
CA ILE A 35 4.40 8.23 -14.18
C ILE A 35 3.19 9.06 -13.78
N VAL A 36 2.26 9.16 -14.72
CA VAL A 36 0.89 9.60 -14.44
C VAL A 36 0.20 8.47 -13.69
N THR A 37 -0.13 8.71 -12.43
CA THR A 37 -0.83 7.72 -11.59
C THR A 37 -2.35 7.84 -11.71
N GLN A 38 -2.87 9.03 -12.05
CA GLN A 38 -4.28 9.24 -12.37
C GLN A 38 -4.45 10.32 -13.44
N GLN A 39 -5.44 10.12 -14.31
CA GLN A 39 -5.86 11.07 -15.34
C GLN A 39 -7.38 11.17 -15.28
N THR A 40 -7.93 12.38 -15.17
CA THR A 40 -9.38 12.60 -15.29
C THR A 40 -9.80 12.61 -16.75
N GLU A 41 -10.83 11.87 -17.16
CA GLU A 41 -11.23 11.80 -18.56
C GLU A 41 -11.98 13.06 -19.05
N GLU A 42 -12.66 13.80 -18.19
CA GLU A 42 -13.47 14.96 -18.60
C GLU A 42 -13.57 16.00 -17.48
N SER A 43 -13.28 17.27 -17.74
CA SER A 43 -13.37 18.32 -16.71
C SER A 43 -14.10 19.57 -17.19
N LYS A 44 -15.43 19.47 -17.31
CA LYS A 44 -16.32 20.65 -17.30
C LYS A 44 -16.54 21.20 -15.88
N ARG A 45 -16.11 20.49 -14.83
CA ARG A 45 -16.42 20.80 -13.42
C ARG A 45 -15.21 20.70 -12.48
N VAL A 46 -14.10 21.35 -12.84
CA VAL A 46 -12.87 21.44 -12.03
C VAL A 46 -13.15 21.88 -10.58
N GLY A 47 -14.13 22.77 -10.36
CA GLY A 47 -14.51 23.23 -9.02
C GLY A 47 -15.09 22.12 -8.12
N GLU A 48 -15.99 21.29 -8.63
CA GLU A 48 -16.61 20.18 -7.89
C GLU A 48 -15.59 19.06 -7.60
N ILE A 49 -14.65 18.82 -8.52
CA ILE A 49 -13.56 17.84 -8.35
C ILE A 49 -12.56 18.30 -7.27
N LEU A 50 -12.25 19.60 -7.23
CA LEU A 50 -11.40 20.18 -6.19
C LEU A 50 -12.09 20.22 -4.82
N GLU A 51 -13.41 20.39 -4.79
CA GLU A 51 -14.20 20.31 -3.55
C GLU A 51 -14.24 18.88 -2.97
N GLY A 52 -14.12 17.86 -3.83
CA GLY A 52 -13.95 16.45 -3.45
C GLY A 52 -12.52 16.08 -2.98
N LEU A 53 -11.51 16.87 -3.35
CA LEU A 53 -10.12 16.70 -2.91
C LEU A 53 -9.87 17.43 -1.57
N LYS A 54 -10.49 16.94 -0.50
CA LYS A 54 -10.14 17.39 0.86
C LYS A 54 -8.75 16.91 1.25
N LEU A 55 -7.79 17.84 1.27
CA LEU A 55 -6.55 17.72 2.02
C LEU A 55 -6.88 17.46 3.51
N GLY A 56 -6.08 16.61 4.15
CA GLY A 56 -6.39 15.95 5.44
C GLY A 56 -7.13 16.79 6.48
N GLY A 57 -8.20 16.20 7.03
CA GLY A 57 -8.89 16.70 8.22
C GLY A 57 -10.40 16.64 8.10
N ALA A 58 -10.99 15.50 8.48
CA ALA A 58 -12.26 15.35 9.18
C ALA A 58 -12.80 13.95 8.89
N SER A 59 -12.89 13.15 9.95
CA SER A 59 -13.87 12.09 10.16
C SER A 59 -15.00 12.07 9.11
N SER A 60 -14.83 11.30 8.04
CA SER A 60 -16.00 10.79 7.36
C SER A 60 -16.59 9.78 8.34
N LYS A 61 -17.76 10.10 8.87
CA LYS A 61 -18.72 9.07 9.28
C LYS A 61 -18.99 8.25 8.03
N GLY A 62 -18.12 7.27 7.78
CA GLY A 62 -18.30 6.28 6.75
C GLY A 62 -19.56 5.51 7.12
N SER A 63 -20.53 5.55 6.22
CA SER A 63 -21.70 4.69 6.18
C SER A 63 -21.38 3.32 6.79
N SER A 64 -22.16 2.92 7.79
CA SER A 64 -21.93 1.74 8.63
C SER A 64 -22.28 0.42 7.92
N ASP A 65 -21.80 0.23 6.69
CA ASP A 65 -21.90 -1.07 6.01
C ASP A 65 -21.03 -2.16 6.66
N THR A 66 -20.20 -1.78 7.65
CA THR A 66 -19.48 -2.70 8.52
C THR A 66 -20.39 -3.50 9.45
N ASP A 67 -21.63 -3.04 9.69
CA ASP A 67 -22.54 -3.69 10.63
C ASP A 67 -23.14 -4.99 10.08
N ASN A 68 -23.16 -5.16 8.76
CA ASN A 68 -23.80 -6.31 8.10
C ASN A 68 -22.86 -7.50 7.81
N ILE A 69 -21.63 -7.51 8.31
CA ILE A 69 -20.76 -8.70 8.18
C ILE A 69 -21.30 -9.79 9.13
N PRO A 70 -21.70 -10.99 8.65
CA PRO A 70 -22.15 -12.06 9.54
C PRO A 70 -21.04 -12.53 10.50
N SER A 71 -21.40 -13.00 11.69
CA SER A 71 -20.43 -13.61 12.62
C SER A 71 -19.92 -14.98 12.14
N THR A 72 -20.70 -15.64 11.30
CA THR A 72 -20.37 -16.93 10.70
C THR A 72 -20.39 -16.79 9.18
N LEU A 73 -19.29 -17.17 8.53
CA LEU A 73 -19.14 -17.17 7.08
C LEU A 73 -19.02 -18.60 6.56
N SER A 74 -19.40 -18.82 5.31
CA SER A 74 -19.24 -20.08 4.58
C SER A 74 -18.54 -19.83 3.24
N SER A 75 -18.40 -20.88 2.44
CA SER A 75 -17.93 -20.79 1.06
C SER A 75 -18.81 -19.89 0.17
N ASP A 76 -20.01 -19.50 0.62
CA ASP A 76 -20.88 -18.56 -0.08
C ASP A 76 -20.32 -17.14 -0.07
N GLN A 77 -19.63 -16.73 1.01
CA GLN A 77 -19.05 -15.39 1.15
C GLN A 77 -17.52 -15.37 0.95
N VAL A 78 -16.85 -16.50 1.10
CA VAL A 78 -15.38 -16.58 1.01
C VAL A 78 -14.98 -17.62 -0.03
N ASP A 79 -14.26 -17.20 -1.07
CA ASP A 79 -13.66 -18.15 -2.00
C ASP A 79 -12.38 -18.73 -1.38
N ILE A 80 -12.47 -19.95 -0.85
CA ILE A 80 -11.33 -20.64 -0.24
C ILE A 80 -10.44 -21.37 -1.25
N THR A 81 -10.80 -21.37 -2.54
CA THR A 81 -10.00 -22.01 -3.60
C THR A 81 -8.84 -21.13 -4.04
N ASN A 82 -9.03 -19.80 -4.02
CA ASN A 82 -8.03 -18.81 -4.43
C ASN A 82 -7.65 -17.91 -3.25
N PHE A 83 -6.46 -18.15 -2.68
CA PHE A 83 -5.94 -17.29 -1.62
C PHE A 83 -5.21 -16.07 -2.21
N VAL A 84 -5.32 -14.94 -1.51
CA VAL A 84 -4.57 -13.70 -1.80
C VAL A 84 -3.14 -13.80 -1.27
N GLY A 85 -2.99 -14.39 -0.08
CA GLY A 85 -1.71 -14.60 0.57
C GLY A 85 -1.80 -15.73 1.59
N LYS A 86 -0.68 -16.39 1.86
CA LYS A 86 -0.62 -17.51 2.80
C LYS A 86 0.61 -17.39 3.69
N GLY A 87 0.36 -17.17 4.98
CA GLY A 87 1.38 -17.22 6.03
C GLY A 87 1.41 -18.58 6.73
N ALA A 88 2.25 -18.67 7.77
CA ALA A 88 2.41 -19.88 8.58
C ALA A 88 1.17 -20.19 9.44
N PHE A 89 0.44 -19.15 9.86
CA PHE A 89 -0.70 -19.25 10.77
C PHE A 89 -2.04 -18.99 10.08
N LYS A 90 -2.07 -18.02 9.16
CA LYS A 90 -3.29 -17.55 8.50
C LYS A 90 -3.16 -17.59 6.99
N THR A 91 -4.30 -17.78 6.34
CA THR A 91 -4.45 -17.59 4.90
C THR A 91 -5.44 -16.46 4.66
N ALA A 92 -5.08 -15.53 3.79
CA ALA A 92 -5.92 -14.41 3.37
C ALA A 92 -6.74 -14.79 2.13
N TYR A 93 -8.04 -14.53 2.17
CA TYR A 93 -8.97 -14.77 1.07
C TYR A 93 -9.75 -13.51 0.75
N ASN A 94 -10.21 -13.40 -0.50
CA ASN A 94 -11.12 -12.34 -0.89
C ASN A 94 -12.50 -12.54 -0.25
N PHE A 95 -13.11 -11.45 0.20
CA PHE A 95 -14.52 -11.44 0.60
C PHE A 95 -15.38 -11.19 -0.67
N LYS A 96 -16.24 -12.15 -1.02
CA LYS A 96 -17.09 -12.05 -2.22
C LYS A 96 -18.00 -10.82 -2.14
N ASN A 97 -18.07 -10.05 -3.24
CA ASN A 97 -18.85 -8.81 -3.33
C ASN A 97 -18.44 -7.70 -2.34
N ARG A 98 -17.27 -7.82 -1.70
CA ARG A 98 -16.66 -6.83 -0.80
C ARG A 98 -15.17 -6.68 -1.13
N PRO A 99 -14.82 -6.07 -2.29
CA PRO A 99 -13.44 -6.05 -2.80
C PRO A 99 -12.47 -5.25 -1.93
N ASP A 100 -12.98 -4.41 -1.04
CA ASP A 100 -12.27 -3.63 -0.04
C ASP A 100 -11.92 -4.41 1.24
N LEU A 101 -12.36 -5.68 1.36
CA LEU A 101 -12.15 -6.51 2.53
C LEU A 101 -11.40 -7.82 2.22
N LEU A 102 -10.63 -8.28 3.20
CA LEU A 102 -10.03 -9.61 3.25
C LEU A 102 -10.56 -10.40 4.44
N VAL A 103 -10.69 -11.71 4.26
CA VAL A 103 -10.93 -12.66 5.34
C VAL A 103 -9.62 -13.38 5.65
N LEU A 104 -9.09 -13.16 6.84
CA LEU A 104 -7.91 -13.87 7.33
C LEU A 104 -8.37 -15.06 8.17
N LEU A 105 -8.14 -16.28 7.68
CA LEU A 105 -8.54 -17.52 8.36
C LEU A 105 -7.31 -18.22 8.95
N LEU A 106 -7.36 -18.55 10.24
CA LEU A 106 -6.39 -19.44 10.87
C LEU A 106 -6.39 -20.82 10.20
N GLY A 107 -5.24 -21.47 10.16
CA GLY A 107 -5.14 -22.90 9.87
C GLY A 107 -5.97 -23.71 10.87
N SER A 108 -6.53 -24.85 10.43
CA SER A 108 -7.45 -25.67 11.23
C SER A 108 -6.88 -26.21 12.55
N LYS A 109 -5.55 -26.28 12.67
CA LYS A 109 -4.85 -26.72 13.89
C LYS A 109 -4.71 -25.65 14.97
N TYR A 110 -4.97 -24.38 14.64
CA TYR A 110 -4.75 -23.26 15.55
C TYR A 110 -6.04 -22.88 16.30
N PRO A 111 -5.95 -22.63 17.62
CA PRO A 111 -7.12 -22.36 18.45
C PRO A 111 -7.70 -20.95 18.22
N ALA A 112 -9.00 -20.79 18.52
CA ALA A 112 -9.72 -19.53 18.39
C ALA A 112 -9.12 -18.36 19.22
N HIS A 113 -8.34 -18.67 20.24
CA HIS A 113 -7.72 -17.65 21.10
C HIS A 113 -6.58 -16.92 20.41
N ASP A 114 -5.98 -17.47 19.35
CA ASP A 114 -4.91 -16.79 18.60
C ASP A 114 -5.45 -15.51 17.94
N ILE A 115 -6.62 -15.56 17.27
CA ILE A 115 -7.30 -14.35 16.76
C ILE A 115 -7.66 -13.39 17.90
N LYS A 116 -8.04 -13.90 19.07
CA LYS A 116 -8.38 -13.04 20.22
C LYS A 116 -7.15 -12.27 20.70
N ASN A 117 -5.99 -12.94 20.78
CA ASN A 117 -4.73 -12.33 21.18
C ASN A 117 -4.25 -11.32 20.12
N GLU A 118 -4.27 -11.68 18.84
CA GLU A 118 -3.90 -10.77 17.75
C GLU A 118 -4.77 -9.51 17.75
N ILE A 119 -6.09 -9.63 17.93
CA ILE A 119 -6.98 -8.46 18.05
C ILE A 119 -6.59 -7.59 19.25
N ARG A 120 -6.20 -8.19 20.39
CA ARG A 120 -5.73 -7.46 21.57
C ARG A 120 -4.44 -6.70 21.27
N TRP A 121 -3.47 -7.33 20.63
CA TRP A 121 -2.20 -6.74 20.25
C TRP A 121 -2.36 -5.60 19.25
N LEU A 122 -3.12 -5.82 18.17
CA LEU A 122 -3.45 -4.77 17.22
C LEU A 122 -4.21 -3.59 17.88
N LYS A 123 -4.98 -3.82 18.97
CA LYS A 123 -5.62 -2.71 19.72
C LYS A 123 -4.59 -1.90 20.51
N GLN A 124 -3.55 -2.55 21.04
CA GLN A 124 -2.45 -1.85 21.70
C GLN A 124 -1.63 -1.04 20.70
N LEU A 125 -1.37 -1.57 19.50
CA LEU A 125 -0.71 -0.82 18.42
C LEU A 125 -1.51 0.45 18.07
N ASP A 126 -2.82 0.32 17.85
CA ASP A 126 -3.69 1.48 17.56
C ASP A 126 -3.64 2.53 18.69
N SER A 127 -3.58 2.11 19.96
CA SER A 127 -3.50 3.03 21.10
C SER A 127 -2.21 3.84 21.15
N LEU A 128 -1.15 3.34 20.51
CA LEU A 128 0.14 4.03 20.34
C LEU A 128 0.18 4.86 19.04
N GLY A 129 -0.91 4.90 18.28
CA GLY A 129 -0.97 5.57 16.97
C GLY A 129 -0.23 4.82 15.86
N ILE A 130 0.07 3.54 16.05
CA ILE A 130 0.68 2.70 15.01
C ILE A 130 -0.38 2.37 13.97
N LYS A 131 -0.04 2.61 12.69
CA LYS A 131 -0.95 2.35 11.57
C LYS A 131 -1.09 0.85 11.33
N THR A 132 -2.32 0.33 11.44
CA THR A 132 -2.69 -1.06 11.12
C THR A 132 -3.87 -1.07 10.13
N PRO A 133 -4.07 -2.14 9.32
CA PRO A 133 -5.27 -2.24 8.48
C PRO A 133 -6.53 -2.25 9.34
N LYS A 134 -7.58 -1.55 8.90
CA LYS A 134 -8.81 -1.47 9.69
C LYS A 134 -9.39 -2.86 9.93
N ARG A 135 -9.76 -3.15 11.17
CA ARG A 135 -10.37 -4.40 11.58
C ARG A 135 -11.88 -4.23 11.64
N HIS A 136 -12.60 -5.18 11.07
CA HIS A 136 -14.05 -5.09 10.94
C HIS A 136 -14.76 -6.05 11.90
N LYS A 137 -14.45 -7.36 11.82
CA LYS A 137 -15.17 -8.36 12.63
C LYS A 137 -14.36 -9.63 12.86
N LYS A 138 -14.42 -10.16 14.08
CA LYS A 138 -14.01 -11.54 14.36
C LYS A 138 -15.10 -12.48 13.83
N ILE A 139 -14.71 -13.51 13.08
CA ILE A 139 -15.63 -14.45 12.46
C ILE A 139 -15.29 -15.90 12.78
N THR A 140 -16.30 -16.75 12.64
CA THR A 140 -16.16 -18.18 12.48
C THR A 140 -16.42 -18.53 11.02
N PHE A 141 -15.65 -19.44 10.45
CA PHE A 141 -15.84 -19.93 9.09
C PHE A 141 -16.19 -21.41 9.14
N VAL A 142 -17.26 -21.80 8.46
CA VAL A 142 -17.67 -23.21 8.32
C VAL A 142 -17.32 -23.68 6.91
N ASP A 143 -16.33 -24.56 6.81
CA ASP A 143 -15.93 -25.17 5.56
C ASP A 143 -16.89 -26.32 5.21
N GLN A 144 -17.96 -25.96 4.49
CA GLN A 144 -18.97 -26.92 4.03
C GLN A 144 -18.38 -27.98 3.08
N SER A 145 -17.27 -27.69 2.41
CA SER A 145 -16.60 -28.63 1.50
C SER A 145 -15.77 -29.68 2.24
N LYS A 146 -15.47 -29.47 3.52
CA LYS A 146 -14.65 -30.38 4.34
C LYS A 146 -15.38 -30.77 5.62
N ALA A 147 -16.47 -31.53 5.49
CA ALA A 147 -17.23 -32.07 6.62
C ALA A 147 -17.59 -31.01 7.68
N ASN A 148 -17.88 -29.77 7.26
CA ASN A 148 -18.18 -28.63 8.13
C ASN A 148 -17.07 -28.30 9.15
N VAL A 149 -15.81 -28.49 8.77
CA VAL A 149 -14.66 -28.08 9.59
C VAL A 149 -14.76 -26.59 9.90
N THR A 150 -14.72 -26.27 11.18
CA THR A 150 -14.81 -24.90 11.67
C THR A 150 -13.42 -24.28 11.79
N ARG A 151 -13.26 -23.07 11.27
CA ARG A 151 -12.04 -22.24 11.38
C ARG A 151 -12.39 -20.90 12.00
N HIS A 152 -11.40 -20.23 12.57
CA HIS A 152 -11.57 -18.90 13.14
C HIS A 152 -10.79 -17.86 12.36
N GLY A 153 -11.30 -16.64 12.29
CA GLY A 153 -10.68 -15.59 11.51
C GLY A 153 -11.10 -14.19 11.89
N ILE A 154 -10.59 -13.24 11.11
CA ILE A 154 -10.89 -11.82 11.21
C ILE A 154 -11.08 -11.23 9.81
N VAL A 155 -12.08 -10.37 9.69
CA VAL A 155 -12.29 -9.55 8.49
C VAL A 155 -11.56 -8.22 8.68
N VAL A 156 -10.71 -7.89 7.71
CA VAL A 156 -9.86 -6.69 7.73
C VAL A 156 -9.96 -5.94 6.40
N GLN A 157 -9.54 -4.69 6.40
CA GLN A 157 -9.36 -3.89 5.20
C GLN A 157 -8.35 -4.55 4.26
N LYS A 158 -8.71 -4.64 2.98
CA LYS A 158 -7.79 -4.98 1.90
C LYS A 158 -7.00 -3.73 1.51
N ILE A 159 -5.70 -3.79 1.67
CA ILE A 159 -4.79 -2.74 1.20
C ILE A 159 -4.43 -3.04 -0.26
N LYS A 160 -4.67 -2.08 -1.14
CA LYS A 160 -4.50 -2.25 -2.59
C LYS A 160 -3.01 -2.35 -2.96
N GLY A 161 -2.68 -3.32 -3.81
CA GLY A 161 -1.31 -3.59 -4.28
C GLY A 161 -0.28 -3.88 -3.19
N ALA A 162 -0.73 -4.20 -1.97
CA ALA A 162 0.12 -4.41 -0.81
C ALA A 162 1.21 -5.47 -1.05
N GLN A 163 2.44 -5.14 -0.68
CA GLN A 163 3.56 -6.08 -0.65
C GLN A 163 3.97 -6.35 0.80
N ASP A 164 4.05 -7.63 1.16
CA ASP A 164 4.44 -8.06 2.50
C ASP A 164 5.93 -7.80 2.75
N ILE A 165 6.25 -7.25 3.92
CA ILE A 165 7.62 -7.07 4.38
C ILE A 165 7.78 -7.58 5.80
N LYS A 166 8.81 -8.41 6.00
CA LYS A 166 9.24 -8.85 7.32
C LYS A 166 10.39 -7.96 7.82
N LEU A 167 10.21 -7.34 8.97
CA LEU A 167 11.19 -6.44 9.58
C LEU A 167 11.87 -7.15 10.76
N SER A 168 12.77 -8.09 10.45
CA SER A 168 13.47 -8.88 11.47
C SER A 168 14.88 -8.36 11.79
N TYR A 169 15.35 -8.63 13.02
CA TYR A 169 16.67 -8.28 13.58
C TYR A 169 17.89 -8.65 12.70
N ARG A 170 17.71 -9.56 11.75
CA ARG A 170 18.75 -9.91 10.77
C ARG A 170 18.23 -9.52 9.40
N SER A 171 18.98 -8.63 8.75
CA SER A 171 18.81 -7.95 7.47
C SER A 171 18.57 -8.84 6.24
N TRP A 172 17.80 -9.92 6.36
CA TRP A 172 17.27 -10.69 5.25
C TRP A 172 16.05 -9.95 4.72
N ILE A 173 16.28 -8.71 4.30
CA ILE A 173 15.43 -8.10 3.31
C ILE A 173 15.52 -9.05 2.12
N LEU A 174 14.37 -9.57 1.69
CA LEU A 174 14.27 -10.55 0.59
C LEU A 174 15.14 -10.07 -0.58
N ALA A 175 15.90 -10.94 -1.22
CA ALA A 175 16.64 -10.55 -2.43
C ALA A 175 15.76 -10.79 -3.67
N GLY A 176 16.02 -10.03 -4.74
CA GLY A 176 15.36 -10.21 -6.04
C GLY A 176 13.97 -9.57 -6.14
N ASP A 177 13.12 -10.15 -6.99
CA ASP A 177 11.83 -9.56 -7.40
C ASP A 177 10.88 -9.16 -6.26
N PRO A 178 10.75 -9.91 -5.14
CA PRO A 178 9.87 -9.53 -4.05
C PRO A 178 10.29 -8.20 -3.41
N LEU A 179 11.59 -7.99 -3.19
CA LEU A 179 12.09 -6.73 -2.68
C LEU A 179 11.95 -5.60 -3.70
N LEU A 180 12.20 -5.87 -4.97
CA LEU A 180 12.01 -4.85 -6.00
C LEU A 180 10.56 -4.33 -6.01
N ARG A 181 9.56 -5.20 -5.83
CA ARG A 181 8.15 -4.77 -5.71
C ARG A 181 7.90 -3.92 -4.47
N ILE A 182 8.47 -4.28 -3.33
CA ILE A 182 8.37 -3.49 -2.10
C ILE A 182 8.99 -2.11 -2.31
N LEU A 183 10.18 -2.05 -2.91
CA LEU A 183 10.91 -0.80 -3.15
C LEU A 183 10.21 0.08 -4.19
N ASN A 184 9.65 -0.51 -5.25
CA ASN A 184 8.86 0.20 -6.25
C ASN A 184 7.57 0.79 -5.65
N ASN A 185 6.99 0.14 -4.64
CA ASN A 185 5.86 0.69 -3.89
C ASN A 185 6.29 1.73 -2.84
N SER A 186 7.57 1.78 -2.45
CA SER A 186 8.05 2.65 -1.37
C SER A 186 8.32 4.07 -1.88
N ASN A 187 7.90 5.08 -1.13
CA ASN A 187 8.08 6.50 -1.48
C ASN A 187 8.20 7.37 -0.21
N ASP A 188 8.09 8.69 -0.34
CA ASP A 188 8.17 9.61 0.80
C ASP A 188 7.18 9.30 1.93
N ARG A 189 5.97 8.81 1.60
CA ARG A 189 4.99 8.40 2.63
C ARG A 189 5.47 7.19 3.41
N THR A 190 6.18 6.27 2.76
CA THR A 190 6.82 5.14 3.43
C THR A 190 7.87 5.62 4.42
N LEU A 191 8.70 6.57 4.00
CA LEU A 191 9.73 7.17 4.85
C LEU A 191 9.13 7.91 6.05
N GLU A 192 8.05 8.67 5.84
CA GLU A 192 7.31 9.34 6.91
C GLU A 192 6.72 8.34 7.92
N ASP A 193 6.09 7.26 7.45
CA ASP A 193 5.52 6.23 8.31
C ASP A 193 6.61 5.49 9.10
N ILE A 194 7.75 5.17 8.47
CA ILE A 194 8.93 4.61 9.15
C ILE A 194 9.43 5.55 10.25
N GLU A 195 9.59 6.84 9.97
CA GLU A 195 10.05 7.81 10.97
C GLU A 195 9.05 8.00 12.12
N ARG A 196 7.74 7.96 11.83
CA ARG A 196 6.71 7.95 12.89
C ARG A 196 6.84 6.72 13.78
N LEU A 197 7.00 5.53 13.22
CA LEU A 197 7.21 4.30 13.98
C LEU A 197 8.47 4.38 14.84
N ARG A 198 9.58 4.86 14.27
CA ARG A 198 10.83 5.04 15.01
C ARG A 198 10.68 5.98 16.20
N LYS A 199 9.94 7.09 16.05
CA LYS A 199 9.64 8.00 17.17
C LYS A 199 8.81 7.31 18.26
N ILE A 200 7.83 6.49 17.88
CA ILE A 200 7.03 5.71 18.84
C ILE A 200 7.92 4.74 19.62
N PHE A 201 8.76 3.95 18.95
CA PHE A 201 9.71 3.05 19.62
C PHE A 201 10.72 3.82 20.50
N ALA A 202 11.33 4.89 19.99
CA ALA A 202 12.29 5.68 20.77
C ALA A 202 11.67 6.26 22.06
N THR A 203 10.39 6.63 22.03
CA THR A 203 9.66 7.15 23.20
C THR A 203 9.23 6.04 24.17
N ASN A 204 9.17 4.79 23.71
CA ASN A 204 8.71 3.63 24.48
C ASN A 204 9.79 2.53 24.47
N PRO A 205 10.92 2.68 25.18
CA PRO A 205 12.09 1.80 25.05
C PRO A 205 11.84 0.33 25.40
N ASN A 206 10.78 0.05 26.18
CA ASN A 206 10.36 -1.29 26.60
C ASN A 206 9.20 -1.86 25.75
N PHE A 207 8.78 -1.13 24.71
CA PHE A 207 7.73 -1.57 23.80
C PHE A 207 8.34 -2.35 22.63
N CYS A 208 8.01 -3.63 22.54
CA CYS A 208 8.52 -4.53 21.49
C CYS A 208 7.35 -5.25 20.79
N ILE A 209 7.53 -5.57 19.50
CA ILE A 209 6.55 -6.30 18.70
C ILE A 209 7.18 -7.63 18.27
N SER A 210 6.65 -8.73 18.80
CA SER A 210 7.07 -10.07 18.36
C SER A 210 6.54 -10.34 16.94
N ASP A 211 7.43 -10.88 16.10
CA ASP A 211 7.21 -11.06 14.66
C ASP A 211 6.91 -9.76 13.91
N PHE A 212 7.71 -8.71 14.18
CA PHE A 212 7.52 -7.41 13.56
C PHE A 212 7.54 -7.48 12.02
N GLN A 213 6.38 -7.19 11.44
CA GLN A 213 6.12 -7.28 10.01
C GLN A 213 5.06 -6.25 9.60
N GLY A 214 4.96 -6.02 8.30
CA GLY A 214 3.99 -5.08 7.76
C GLY A 214 3.80 -5.24 6.26
N ILE A 215 3.06 -4.30 5.69
CA ILE A 215 2.78 -4.23 4.25
C ILE A 215 2.97 -2.82 3.73
N ILE A 216 3.53 -2.71 2.53
CA ILE A 216 3.63 -1.45 1.79
C ILE A 216 2.57 -1.43 0.70
N ALA A 217 1.62 -0.51 0.83
CA ALA A 217 0.57 -0.27 -0.15
C ALA A 217 1.14 0.23 -1.48
N GLU A 218 0.38 0.12 -2.57
CA GLU A 218 0.78 0.68 -3.88
C GLU A 218 1.01 2.20 -3.86
N ASP A 219 0.41 2.90 -2.89
CA ASP A 219 0.58 4.35 -2.70
C ASP A 219 1.70 4.70 -1.71
N GLY A 220 2.47 3.70 -1.25
CA GLY A 220 3.60 3.84 -0.34
C GLY A 220 3.26 3.96 1.13
N GLN A 221 2.00 3.84 1.54
CA GLN A 221 1.69 3.79 2.97
C GLN A 221 2.15 2.47 3.61
N PHE A 222 2.74 2.57 4.81
CA PHE A 222 3.22 1.42 5.57
C PHE A 222 2.27 1.07 6.73
N TYR A 223 1.86 -0.19 6.80
CA TYR A 223 0.98 -0.73 7.84
C TYR A 223 1.66 -1.87 8.58
N VAL A 224 1.62 -1.84 9.91
CA VAL A 224 2.04 -2.98 10.75
C VAL A 224 0.92 -4.01 10.76
N ILE A 225 1.26 -5.28 10.57
CA ILE A 225 0.28 -6.38 10.52
C ILE A 225 0.71 -7.55 11.39
N ASP A 226 -0.28 -8.38 11.75
CA ASP A 226 -0.09 -9.72 12.30
C ASP A 226 0.98 -9.82 13.41
N PRO A 227 0.87 -9.03 14.51
CA PRO A 227 1.77 -9.17 15.65
C PRO A 227 1.49 -10.47 16.40
N GLN A 228 2.54 -11.23 16.71
CA GLN A 228 2.40 -12.43 17.55
C GLN A 228 2.29 -12.08 19.05
N ASP A 229 3.00 -11.03 19.45
CA ASP A 229 2.97 -10.50 20.82
C ASP A 229 3.34 -9.01 20.83
N VAL A 230 2.88 -8.29 21.84
CA VAL A 230 3.26 -6.92 22.12
C VAL A 230 3.70 -6.85 23.58
N ASP A 231 5.01 -6.74 23.79
CA ASP A 231 5.55 -6.60 25.14
C ASP A 231 5.64 -5.11 25.49
N LEU A 232 5.08 -4.77 26.66
CA LEU A 232 5.17 -3.44 27.27
C LEU A 232 5.98 -3.50 28.59
N ARG A 233 6.49 -4.67 28.97
CA ARG A 233 7.10 -4.92 30.28
C ARG A 233 8.52 -4.39 30.36
N THR A 234 8.89 -3.99 31.57
CA THR A 234 10.18 -3.44 32.01
C THR A 234 11.37 -4.44 31.96
N GLY A 235 11.29 -5.49 31.15
CA GLY A 235 12.34 -6.52 31.04
C GLY A 235 13.42 -6.17 30.02
N ASN A 236 14.58 -6.84 30.10
CA ASN A 236 15.80 -6.60 29.30
C ASN A 236 15.65 -6.60 27.75
N MET A 237 14.46 -6.83 27.19
CA MET A 237 14.21 -6.71 25.75
C MET A 237 13.93 -5.25 25.39
N ARG A 238 14.99 -4.54 25.01
CA ARG A 238 14.90 -3.21 24.42
C ARG A 238 14.49 -3.34 22.96
N ASN A 239 13.70 -2.40 22.48
CA ASN A 239 13.25 -2.29 21.09
C ASN A 239 14.33 -1.92 20.06
N LEU A 240 15.58 -2.23 20.38
CA LEU A 240 16.74 -2.00 19.53
C LEU A 240 16.61 -2.77 18.21
N ALA A 241 15.96 -3.94 18.22
CA ALA A 241 15.75 -4.74 17.03
C ALA A 241 14.82 -4.04 16.04
N GLU A 242 13.69 -3.53 16.52
CA GLU A 242 12.69 -2.81 15.72
C GLU A 242 13.27 -1.49 15.20
N LEU A 243 13.98 -0.74 16.05
CA LEU A 243 14.67 0.48 15.62
C LEU A 243 15.73 0.20 14.55
N SER A 244 16.51 -0.87 14.71
CA SER A 244 17.53 -1.26 13.72
C SER A 244 16.91 -1.73 12.41
N ALA A 245 15.82 -2.50 12.49
CA ALA A 245 15.11 -2.97 11.29
C ALA A 245 14.50 -1.80 10.50
N LEU A 246 13.90 -0.83 11.19
CA LEU A 246 13.35 0.38 10.57
C LEU A 246 14.43 1.26 9.95
N GLN A 247 15.57 1.46 10.65
CA GLN A 247 16.71 2.20 10.10
C GLN A 247 17.29 1.49 8.87
N GLY A 248 17.52 0.18 8.94
CA GLY A 248 18.04 -0.58 7.81
C GLY A 248 17.10 -0.55 6.61
N PHE A 249 15.78 -0.70 6.83
CA PHE A 249 14.82 -0.62 5.74
C PHE A 249 14.78 0.78 5.10
N LYS A 250 14.83 1.85 5.92
CA LYS A 250 14.95 3.22 5.43
C LYS A 250 16.17 3.40 4.53
N GLU A 251 17.35 2.93 4.95
CA GLU A 251 18.58 3.01 4.15
C GLU A 251 18.46 2.26 2.82
N VAL A 252 17.80 1.10 2.80
CA VAL A 252 17.57 0.36 1.56
C VAL A 252 16.64 1.10 0.61
N ILE A 253 15.56 1.72 1.12
CA ILE A 253 14.67 2.58 0.32
C ILE A 253 15.46 3.75 -0.28
N LEU A 254 16.20 4.47 0.57
CA LEU A 254 17.00 5.62 0.12
C LEU A 254 18.03 5.23 -0.93
N LYS A 255 18.77 4.13 -0.72
CA LYS A 255 19.76 3.63 -1.69
C LYS A 255 19.12 3.16 -3.00
N HIS A 256 17.90 2.60 -2.93
CA HIS A 256 17.15 2.25 -4.13
C HIS A 256 16.85 3.52 -4.93
N HIS A 257 16.28 4.54 -4.29
CA HIS A 257 15.90 5.81 -4.90
C HIS A 257 17.07 6.71 -5.30
N GLU A 258 18.23 6.62 -4.62
CA GLU A 258 19.47 7.30 -5.01
C GLU A 258 19.94 6.89 -6.41
N ARG A 259 19.71 5.63 -6.81
CA ARG A 259 20.02 5.15 -8.16
C ARG A 259 19.11 5.73 -9.24
N PHE A 260 18.03 6.40 -8.85
CA PHE A 260 17.10 7.11 -9.72
C PHE A 260 17.27 8.64 -9.65
N THR A 261 18.41 9.13 -9.15
CA THR A 261 18.73 10.57 -9.20
C THR A 261 19.02 11.05 -10.63
N ASP A 262 18.84 12.36 -10.88
CA ASP A 262 19.02 13.04 -12.19
C ASP A 262 20.27 12.64 -12.99
N LYS A 263 21.34 12.18 -12.31
CA LYS A 263 22.60 11.76 -12.95
C LYS A 263 22.51 10.42 -13.68
N THR A 264 21.54 9.56 -13.37
CA THR A 264 21.35 8.24 -14.00
C THR A 264 20.11 8.15 -14.89
N LEU A 265 19.23 9.16 -14.87
CA LEU A 265 18.03 9.26 -15.72
C LEU A 265 18.14 10.26 -16.88
N ASN A 266 19.30 10.89 -17.10
CA ASN A 266 19.59 11.80 -18.22
C ASN A 266 19.55 11.16 -19.64
N HIS A 267 18.86 10.03 -19.82
CA HIS A 267 18.66 9.40 -21.12
C HIS A 267 17.19 9.14 -21.48
N ILE A 268 16.23 9.83 -20.86
CA ILE A 268 14.88 9.92 -21.45
C ILE A 268 14.90 11.03 -22.50
N THR A 269 15.28 10.66 -23.73
CA THR A 269 14.99 11.47 -24.92
C THR A 269 13.51 11.26 -25.26
N TYR A 270 12.72 12.34 -25.23
CA TYR A 270 11.39 12.35 -25.86
C TYR A 270 11.58 12.24 -27.36
N ILE A 271 11.40 11.03 -27.91
CA ILE A 271 11.36 10.83 -29.36
C ILE A 271 9.90 11.00 -29.78
N ASP A 272 9.63 12.04 -30.58
CA ASP A 272 8.32 12.24 -31.18
C ASP A 272 7.92 11.00 -32.00
N LYS A 273 6.71 10.49 -31.77
CA LYS A 273 6.21 9.25 -32.39
C LYS A 273 6.23 9.32 -33.93
N LYS A 274 5.98 10.50 -34.52
CA LYS A 274 6.07 10.69 -35.98
C LYS A 274 7.52 10.66 -36.47
N LEU A 275 8.48 11.07 -35.65
CA LEU A 275 9.92 10.95 -35.97
C LEU A 275 10.39 9.49 -35.91
N TRP A 276 9.93 8.74 -34.91
CA TRP A 276 10.24 7.32 -34.75
C TRP A 276 9.67 6.46 -35.89
N ASP A 277 8.42 6.72 -36.25
CA ASP A 277 7.69 6.01 -37.31
C ASP A 277 8.03 6.53 -38.72
N SER A 278 8.91 7.54 -38.86
CA SER A 278 9.29 8.10 -40.16
C SER A 278 10.14 7.11 -40.98
N PRO A 279 9.81 6.90 -42.28
CA PRO A 279 10.64 6.13 -43.19
C PRO A 279 11.88 6.90 -43.69
N ASP A 280 11.97 8.20 -43.42
CA ASP A 280 13.09 9.06 -43.83
C ASP A 280 14.25 8.96 -42.83
N GLY A 281 15.35 8.34 -43.26
CA GLY A 281 16.55 8.12 -42.44
C GLY A 281 17.26 9.40 -42.02
N VAL A 282 17.08 10.52 -42.73
CA VAL A 282 17.70 11.81 -42.39
C VAL A 282 17.06 12.44 -41.15
N LEU A 283 15.76 12.18 -40.92
CA LEU A 283 15.02 12.63 -39.73
C LEU A 283 15.40 11.84 -38.47
N LYS A 284 15.77 10.57 -38.62
CA LYS A 284 16.22 9.71 -37.50
C LYS A 284 17.63 10.04 -37.00
N GLN A 285 18.48 10.62 -37.84
CA GLN A 285 19.83 11.06 -37.47
C GLN A 285 19.87 12.32 -36.58
N LYS A 286 18.72 12.94 -36.30
CA LYS A 286 18.58 14.08 -35.37
C LYS A 286 18.23 13.68 -33.94
N ILE A 287 18.11 12.37 -33.66
CA ILE A 287 18.00 11.76 -32.34
C ILE A 287 19.41 11.47 -31.83
#